data_AF-A0A959C479-F1
#
_entry.id   AF-A0A959C479-F1
#
_cell.length_a   1.000
_cell.length_b   1.000
_cell.length_c   1.000
_cell.angle_alpha   90.00
_cell.angle_beta   90.00
_cell.angle_gamma   90.00
#
_symmetry.space_group_name_H-M   'P 1'
#
loop_
_entity.id
_entity.type
_entity.pdbx_description
1 polymer ?
#
loop_
_entity_poly.entity_id
_entity_poly.type
_entity_poly.pdbx_seq_one_letter_code
_entity_poly.pdbx_strand_id
1 'polypeptide(L)'
;GAFIMAIYYGMGDGRLRIAIDHEVSHMQVHRPGFSDDQEARMNFDADRVEQALQNLPDVKAYALRSITGGMLATASGSQGVQINGIDPASEEATLGLNTFVR
;
A
#
# COMPACT_ATOMS: atom_id res chain seq x y z
N GLY A 1 -24.92 -16.00 23.71
CA GLY A 1 -24.45 -14.60 23.67
C GLY A 1 -22.94 -14.51 23.52
N ALA A 2 -22.17 -14.98 24.50
CA ALA A 2 -20.71 -14.84 24.55
C ALA A 2 -19.94 -15.46 23.37
N PHE A 3 -20.41 -16.58 22.80
CA PHE A 3 -19.77 -17.24 21.66
C PHE A 3 -19.76 -16.38 20.39
N ILE A 4 -20.89 -15.74 20.07
CA ILE A 4 -21.00 -14.84 18.90
C ILE A 4 -20.10 -13.62 19.10
N MET A 5 -20.03 -13.07 20.32
CA MET A 5 -19.15 -11.94 20.64
C MET A 5 -17.66 -12.29 20.46
N ALA A 6 -17.25 -13.51 20.82
CA ALA A 6 -15.87 -13.96 20.62
C ALA A 6 -15.51 -14.07 19.13
N ILE A 7 -16.44 -14.52 18.27
CA ILE A 7 -16.25 -14.56 16.82
C ILE A 7 -16.10 -13.14 16.25
N TYR A 8 -16.99 -12.22 16.63
CA TYR A 8 -16.92 -10.82 16.16
C TYR A 8 -15.61 -10.15 16.57
N TYR A 9 -15.14 -10.39 17.80
CA TYR A 9 -13.87 -9.86 18.26
C TYR A 9 -12.69 -10.40 17.45
N GLY A 10 -12.65 -11.71 17.19
CA GLY A 10 -11.61 -12.32 16.36
C GLY A 10 -11.63 -11.82 14.90
N MET A 11 -12.82 -11.61 14.33
CA MET A 11 -12.95 -11.02 12.99
C MET A 11 -12.49 -9.56 12.95
N GLY A 12 -12.79 -8.78 13.99
CA GLY A 12 -12.36 -7.39 14.11
C GLY A 12 -10.84 -7.27 14.22
N ASP A 13 -10.22 -8.05 15.11
CA ASP A 13 -8.77 -8.06 15.30
C ASP A 13 -8.04 -8.57 14.04
N GLY A 14 -8.57 -9.61 13.38
CA GLY A 14 -8.05 -10.10 12.12
C GLY A 14 -8.12 -9.06 11.01
N ARG A 15 -9.25 -8.33 10.87
CA ARG A 15 -9.40 -7.26 9.87
C ARG A 15 -8.41 -6.12 10.11
N LEU A 16 -8.18 -5.76 11.38
CA LEU A 16 -7.23 -4.72 11.76
C LEU A 16 -5.79 -5.11 11.40
N ARG A 17 -5.37 -6.34 11.75
CA ARG A 17 -4.06 -6.87 11.37
C ARG A 17 -3.84 -6.87 9.86
N ILE A 18 -4.83 -7.34 9.10
CA ILE A 18 -4.74 -7.37 7.64
C ILE A 18 -4.58 -5.94 7.08
N ALA A 19 -5.32 -4.97 7.60
CA ALA A 19 -5.19 -3.58 7.15
C ALA A 19 -3.79 -3.01 7.44
N ILE A 20 -3.20 -3.31 8.60
CA ILE A 20 -1.86 -2.81 8.97
C ILE A 20 -0.77 -3.50 8.14
N ASP A 21 -0.80 -4.83 8.07
CA ASP A 21 0.27 -5.62 7.46
C ASP A 21 0.22 -5.54 5.93
N HIS A 22 -0.98 -5.52 5.34
CA HIS A 22 -1.15 -5.66 3.88
C HIS A 22 -1.66 -4.41 3.17
N GLU A 23 -2.47 -3.56 3.80
CA GLU A 23 -2.94 -2.33 3.13
C GLU A 23 -1.96 -1.17 3.37
N VAL A 24 -1.46 -1.00 4.60
CA VAL A 24 -0.59 0.13 4.97
C VAL A 24 0.89 -0.23 4.90
N SER A 25 1.30 -1.46 5.21
CA SER A 25 2.72 -1.82 5.41
C SER A 25 3.40 -0.88 6.41
N HIS A 26 2.79 -0.76 7.60
CA HIS A 26 3.18 0.11 8.71
C HIS A 26 3.01 1.61 8.51
N MET A 27 3.63 2.24 7.51
CA MET A 27 3.49 3.69 7.27
C MET A 27 3.60 4.04 5.78
N GLN A 28 2.70 4.89 5.30
CA GLN A 28 2.73 5.43 3.94
C GLN A 28 2.85 6.95 3.99
N VAL A 29 3.81 7.50 3.24
CA VAL A 29 4.02 8.93 3.13
C VAL A 29 3.56 9.37 1.75
N HIS A 30 2.59 10.27 1.72
CA HIS A 30 2.08 10.87 0.49
C HIS A 30 2.33 12.37 0.49
N ARG A 31 2.44 12.97 -0.70
CA ARG A 31 2.50 14.41 -0.85
C ARG A 31 1.16 15.03 -0.39
N PRO A 32 1.16 16.19 0.30
CA PRO A 32 -0.06 16.91 0.62
C PRO A 32 -0.87 17.19 -0.66
N GLY A 33 -2.15 16.80 -0.69
CA GLY A 33 -3.03 16.90 -1.86
C GLY A 33 -3.20 15.62 -2.67
N PHE A 34 -2.40 14.57 -2.43
CA PHE A 34 -2.56 13.27 -3.10
C PHE A 34 -3.91 12.59 -2.77
N SER A 35 -4.45 12.82 -1.57
CA SER A 35 -5.77 12.31 -1.19
C SER A 35 -6.93 13.00 -1.92
N ASP A 36 -6.71 14.21 -2.45
CA ASP A 36 -7.74 14.98 -3.15
C ASP A 36 -7.77 14.62 -4.64
N ASP A 37 -6.60 14.44 -5.26
CA ASP A 37 -6.47 14.04 -6.67
C ASP A 37 -5.36 12.98 -6.82
N GLN A 38 -5.75 11.73 -7.12
CA GLN A 38 -4.83 10.62 -7.44
C GLN A 38 -4.23 10.77 -8.85
N GLU A 39 -3.88 11.99 -9.23
CA GLU A 39 -3.22 12.26 -10.51
C GLU A 39 -1.76 11.81 -10.46
N ALA A 40 -1.34 11.07 -11.50
CA ALA A 40 0.05 10.66 -11.74
C ALA A 40 1.08 11.80 -11.80
N ARG A 41 0.62 13.06 -11.74
CA ARG A 41 1.45 14.28 -11.71
C ARG A 41 1.92 14.66 -10.32
N MET A 42 1.31 14.12 -9.26
CA MET A 42 1.71 14.39 -7.87
C MET A 42 2.87 13.50 -7.42
N ASN A 43 3.95 13.51 -8.20
CA ASN A 43 5.15 12.76 -7.84
C ASN A 43 5.98 13.54 -6.81
N PHE A 44 6.64 12.79 -5.94
CA PHE A 44 7.75 13.25 -5.11
C PHE A 44 9.06 13.02 -5.86
N ASP A 45 10.07 13.81 -5.51
CA ASP A 45 11.44 13.60 -6.01
C ASP A 45 12.00 12.36 -5.30
N ALA A 46 11.85 11.19 -5.93
CA ALA A 46 12.09 9.88 -5.32
C ALA A 46 13.51 9.79 -4.74
N ASP A 47 14.51 10.25 -5.50
CA ASP A 47 15.92 10.21 -5.10
C ASP A 47 16.19 10.97 -3.79
N ARG A 48 15.51 12.11 -3.59
CA ARG A 48 15.68 12.92 -2.38
C ARG A 48 15.04 12.27 -1.16
N VAL A 49 13.90 11.61 -1.34
CA VAL A 49 13.20 10.89 -0.27
C VAL A 49 13.95 9.62 0.09
N GLU A 50 14.47 8.88 -0.89
CA GLU A 50 15.30 7.70 -0.66
C GLU A 50 16.58 8.04 0.10
N GLN A 51 17.28 9.10 -0.30
CA GLN A 51 18.47 9.56 0.44
C GLN A 51 18.15 9.95 1.88
N ALA A 52 16.99 10.57 2.13
CA ALA A 52 16.57 10.86 3.49
C ALA A 52 16.31 9.56 4.27
N LEU A 53 15.53 8.63 3.70
CA LEU A 53 15.16 7.36 4.35
C LEU A 53 16.37 6.45 4.62
N GLN A 54 17.35 6.41 3.72
CA GLN A 54 18.60 5.66 3.92
C GLN A 54 19.43 6.17 5.11
N ASN A 55 19.31 7.46 5.45
CA ASN A 55 20.05 8.07 6.55
C ASN A 55 19.31 8.00 7.89
N LEU A 56 18.10 7.43 7.95
CA LEU A 56 17.37 7.19 9.20
C LEU A 56 17.64 5.78 9.73
N PRO A 57 18.34 5.62 10.87
CA PRO A 57 18.67 4.31 11.44
C PRO A 57 17.45 3.52 11.94
N ASP A 58 16.33 4.20 12.20
CA ASP A 58 15.09 3.57 12.68
C ASP A 58 14.23 2.97 11.55
N VAL A 59 14.59 3.19 10.28
CA VAL A 59 13.88 2.65 9.11
C VAL A 59 14.45 1.28 8.75
N LYS A 60 13.67 0.21 9.00
CA LYS A 60 14.09 -1.17 8.73
C LYS A 60 14.10 -1.52 7.23
N ALA A 61 13.12 -1.02 6.48
CA ALA A 61 12.96 -1.22 5.05
C ALA A 61 12.04 -0.13 4.51
N TYR A 62 12.17 0.19 3.22
CA TYR A 62 11.25 1.07 2.50
C TYR A 62 10.99 0.49 1.10
N ALA A 63 9.82 0.78 0.55
CA ALA A 63 9.46 0.41 -0.81
C ALA A 63 8.79 1.60 -1.49
N LEU A 64 9.21 1.89 -2.72
CA LEU A 64 8.57 2.91 -3.54
C LEU A 64 7.35 2.31 -4.23
N ARG A 65 6.21 2.99 -4.10
CA ARG A 65 4.97 2.65 -4.76
C ARG A 65 4.47 3.84 -5.55
N SER A 66 3.96 3.58 -6.75
CA SER A 66 3.25 4.55 -7.57
C SER A 66 1.79 4.12 -7.65
N ILE A 67 0.87 4.99 -7.22
CA ILE A 67 -0.57 4.71 -7.25
C ILE A 67 -1.21 5.73 -8.19
N THR A 68 -1.99 5.25 -9.15
CA THR A 68 -2.69 6.10 -10.12
C THR A 68 -4.02 5.48 -10.51
N GLY A 69 -5.07 6.29 -10.57
CA GLY A 69 -6.35 5.89 -11.14
C GLY A 69 -6.32 5.91 -12.67
N GLY A 70 -6.89 4.89 -13.31
CA GLY A 70 -7.00 4.82 -14.77
C GLY A 70 -8.25 4.08 -15.22
N MET A 71 -8.56 4.12 -16.52
CA MET A 71 -9.59 3.27 -17.11
C MET A 71 -8.93 2.09 -17.81
N LEU A 72 -9.26 0.87 -17.39
CA LEU A 72 -8.88 -0.35 -18.09
C LEU A 72 -9.98 -0.69 -19.10
N ALA A 73 -9.65 -0.59 -20.39
CA ALA A 73 -10.53 -1.03 -21.46
C ALA A 73 -10.25 -2.50 -21.80
N THR A 74 -11.26 -3.34 -21.67
CA THR A 74 -11.24 -4.74 -22.07
C THR A 74 -12.21 -4.97 -23.22
N ALA A 75 -12.13 -6.13 -23.89
CA ALA A 75 -13.04 -6.49 -24.98
C ALA A 75 -14.53 -6.45 -24.57
N SER A 76 -14.83 -6.50 -23.27
CA SER A 76 -16.20 -6.51 -22.72
C SER A 76 -16.65 -5.16 -22.15
N GLY A 77 -15.78 -4.15 -22.11
CA GLY A 77 -16.11 -2.81 -21.59
C GLY A 77 -14.93 -2.10 -20.92
N SER A 78 -15.17 -0.86 -20.51
CA SER A 78 -14.20 -0.02 -19.76
C SER A 78 -14.59 0.06 -18.29
N GLN A 79 -13.64 -0.19 -17.39
CA GLN A 79 -13.83 -0.02 -15.94
C GLN A 79 -12.74 0.87 -15.35
N GLY A 80 -13.10 1.66 -14.35
CA GLY A 80 -12.14 2.40 -13.53
C GLY A 80 -11.35 1.43 -12.66
N VAL A 81 -10.03 1.47 -12.75
CA VAL A 81 -9.10 0.65 -11.97
C VAL A 81 -8.08 1.55 -11.26
N GLN A 82 -7.59 1.07 -10.12
CA GLN A 82 -6.41 1.65 -9.49
C GLN A 82 -5.19 0.83 -9.91
N ILE A 83 -4.19 1.50 -10.47
CA ILE A 83 -2.93 0.91 -10.91
C ILE A 83 -1.88 1.20 -9.84
N ASN A 84 -1.32 0.12 -9.28
CA ASN A 84 -0.26 0.18 -8.29
C ASN A 84 1.03 -0.34 -8.92
N GLY A 85 1.96 0.56 -9.24
CA GLY A 85 3.33 0.23 -9.63
C GLY A 85 4.18 -0.01 -8.38
N ILE A 86 4.78 -1.19 -8.29
CA ILE A 86 5.64 -1.60 -7.17
C ILE A 86 6.95 -2.17 -7.70
N ASP A 87 8.03 -2.06 -6.92
CA ASP A 87 9.26 -2.83 -7.14
C ASP A 87 9.22 -4.13 -6.30
N PRO A 88 9.11 -5.32 -6.92
CA PRO A 88 8.95 -6.58 -6.19
C PRO A 88 10.04 -6.87 -5.15
N ALA A 89 11.30 -6.48 -5.43
CA ALA A 89 12.42 -6.75 -4.53
C ALA A 89 12.32 -5.90 -3.24
N SER A 90 12.01 -4.62 -3.39
CA SER A 90 11.83 -3.69 -2.26
C SER A 90 10.52 -3.96 -1.50
N GLU A 91 9.46 -4.36 -2.21
CA GLU A 91 8.16 -4.70 -1.65
C GLU A 91 8.23 -5.97 -0.78
N GLU A 92 9.04 -6.96 -1.14
CA GLU A 92 9.27 -8.16 -0.32
C GLU A 92 9.81 -7.80 1.07
N ALA A 93 10.74 -6.85 1.14
CA ALA A 93 11.33 -6.39 2.40
C ALA A 93 10.33 -5.67 3.33
N THR A 94 9.24 -5.13 2.77
CA THR A 94 8.28 -4.30 3.53
C THR A 94 6.94 -5.02 3.79
N LEU A 95 6.34 -5.64 2.77
CA LEU A 95 5.01 -6.29 2.83
C LEU A 95 5.10 -7.83 2.78
N GLY A 96 6.27 -8.39 2.45
CA GLY A 96 6.39 -9.83 2.22
C GLY A 96 5.49 -10.29 1.08
N LEU A 97 5.59 -9.63 -0.07
CA LEU A 97 4.75 -9.84 -1.28
C LEU A 97 4.55 -11.33 -1.64
N ASN A 98 5.58 -12.14 -1.47
CA ASN A 98 5.57 -13.57 -1.77
C ASN A 98 4.55 -14.38 -0.93
N THR A 99 4.18 -13.88 0.25
CA THR A 99 3.16 -14.50 1.12
C THR A 99 1.74 -14.22 0.63
N PHE A 100 1.54 -13.18 -0.19
CA PHE A 100 0.22 -12.71 -0.64
C PHE A 100 -0.17 -13.21 -2.04
N VAL A 101 0.79 -13.39 -2.95
CA VAL A 101 0.55 -13.74 -4.38
C VAL A 101 0.67 -15.25 -4.66
N ARG A 102 0.24 -16.10 -3.71
CA ARG A 102 0.38 -17.56 -3.85
C ARG A 102 -0.85 -18.25 -4.43
#